data_AF-A0A3D0UJX8-F1
#
_entry.id   AF-A0A3D0UJX8-F1
#
_cell.length_a   1.000
_cell.length_b   1.000
_cell.length_c   1.000
_cell.angle_alpha   90.00
_cell.angle_beta   90.00
_cell.angle_gamma   90.00
#
_symmetry.space_group_name_H-M   'P 1'
#
loop_
_entity.id
_entity.type
_entity.pdbx_description
1 polymer ?
#
loop_
_entity_poly.entity_id
_entity_poly.type
_entity_poly.pdbx_seq_one_letter_code
_entity_poly.pdbx_strand_id
1 'polypeptide(L)'
;PVIQPQFPDGTIFSNEIAFLGYDIVGSSDLVGPVREVNEGADAINLVTYWRVVAPENEPRRFFLHAIAGDGQIVAQDDRIGAPANYWQIGDTIIQRHSIQVAQNEGPVIYILGIYDPETGQRLSTRDGADHVQLEGGYPGE
;
A
#
# COMPACT_ATOMS: atom_id res chain seq x y z
N PRO A 1 -20.11 -6.20 7.53
CA PRO A 1 -19.05 -7.23 7.75
C PRO A 1 -17.85 -6.60 8.46
N VAL A 2 -17.32 -7.25 9.49
CA VAL A 2 -16.05 -6.83 10.10
C VAL A 2 -14.93 -7.28 9.16
N ILE A 3 -14.07 -6.35 8.75
CA ILE A 3 -12.89 -6.67 7.94
C ILE A 3 -11.86 -7.30 8.86
N GLN A 4 -11.33 -8.45 8.46
CA GLN A 4 -10.29 -9.19 9.17
C GLN A 4 -9.18 -9.49 8.17
N PRO A 5 -8.18 -8.60 8.01
CA PRO A 5 -7.08 -8.83 7.08
C PRO A 5 -6.24 -10.02 7.53
N GLN A 6 -5.64 -10.72 6.56
CA GLN A 6 -4.69 -11.80 6.77
C GLN A 6 -3.51 -11.32 7.59
N PHE A 7 -3.02 -10.11 7.29
CA PHE A 7 -1.98 -9.41 8.03
C PHE A 7 -2.60 -8.15 8.66
N PRO A 8 -3.16 -8.25 9.87
CA PRO A 8 -3.80 -7.12 10.53
C PRO A 8 -2.75 -6.11 11.01
N ASP A 9 -3.12 -4.83 10.91
CA ASP A 9 -2.34 -3.69 11.40
C ASP A 9 -3.29 -2.69 12.10
N GLY A 10 -2.73 -1.71 12.80
CA GLY A 10 -3.48 -0.67 13.51
C GLY A 10 -2.83 0.70 13.46
N THR A 11 -1.84 0.89 12.59
CA THR A 11 -1.06 2.12 12.46
C THR A 11 -1.94 3.26 12.01
N ILE A 12 -1.79 4.42 12.64
CA ILE A 12 -2.57 5.63 12.32
C ILE A 12 -1.62 6.69 11.77
N PHE A 13 -1.95 7.17 10.57
CA PHE A 13 -1.24 8.23 9.86
C PHE A 13 -1.91 9.58 10.13
N SER A 14 -1.14 10.56 10.61
CA SER A 14 -1.53 11.94 10.90
C SER A 14 -2.82 12.12 11.72
N ASN A 15 -3.28 11.08 12.44
CA ASN A 15 -4.61 11.01 13.04
C ASN A 15 -5.78 11.22 12.05
N GLU A 16 -5.53 10.98 10.75
CA GLU A 16 -6.49 11.13 9.65
C GLU A 16 -7.07 9.76 9.22
N ILE A 17 -6.20 8.76 9.13
CA ILE A 17 -6.55 7.44 8.58
C ILE A 17 -5.75 6.33 9.25
N ALA A 18 -6.43 5.24 9.57
CA ALA A 18 -5.85 4.04 10.16
C ALA A 18 -5.65 2.96 9.08
N PHE A 19 -4.47 2.38 9.03
CA PHE A 19 -4.21 1.16 8.28
C PHE A 19 -4.71 -0.03 9.11
N LEU A 20 -5.66 -0.80 8.56
CA LEU A 20 -6.24 -1.96 9.24
C LEU A 20 -5.48 -3.25 8.94
N GLY A 21 -4.64 -3.25 7.91
CA GLY A 21 -3.92 -4.42 7.43
C GLY A 21 -4.15 -4.70 5.94
N TYR A 22 -3.67 -5.86 5.50
CA TYR A 22 -3.71 -6.26 4.09
C TYR A 22 -3.86 -7.77 3.90
N ASP A 23 -4.26 -8.14 2.69
CA ASP A 23 -4.27 -9.51 2.18
C ASP A 23 -3.32 -9.61 0.99
N ILE A 24 -2.58 -10.71 0.90
CA ILE A 24 -1.87 -11.10 -0.32
C ILE A 24 -2.85 -11.89 -1.18
N VAL A 25 -3.04 -11.48 -2.43
CA VAL A 25 -3.99 -12.12 -3.35
C VAL A 25 -3.25 -12.74 -4.53
N GLY A 26 -3.68 -13.94 -4.95
CA GLY A 26 -3.13 -14.57 -6.14
C GLY A 26 -3.51 -13.78 -7.39
N SER A 27 -2.70 -13.87 -8.45
CA SER A 27 -3.02 -13.23 -9.74
C SER A 27 -4.36 -13.69 -10.32
N SER A 28 -4.81 -14.91 -9.98
CA SER A 28 -6.11 -15.46 -10.36
C SER A 28 -7.30 -14.84 -9.61
N ASP A 29 -7.06 -14.27 -8.42
CA ASP A 29 -8.11 -13.72 -7.56
C ASP A 29 -8.43 -12.26 -7.92
N LEU A 30 -7.62 -11.66 -8.77
CA LEU A 30 -7.84 -10.33 -9.32
C LEU A 30 -8.81 -10.38 -10.51
N VAL A 31 -10.05 -9.93 -10.31
CA VAL A 31 -10.96 -9.60 -11.41
C VAL A 31 -10.61 -8.21 -11.95
N GLY A 32 -9.98 -8.16 -13.14
CA GLY A 32 -9.53 -6.95 -13.84
C GLY A 32 -8.46 -7.28 -14.90
N PRO A 33 -8.01 -6.32 -15.74
CA PRO A 33 -6.91 -6.58 -16.65
C PRO A 33 -5.63 -6.85 -15.85
N VAL A 34 -5.23 -8.11 -15.76
CA VAL A 34 -3.87 -8.48 -15.37
C VAL A 34 -2.97 -7.92 -16.45
N ARG A 35 -2.24 -6.84 -16.17
CA ARG A 35 -1.14 -6.43 -17.05
C ARG A 35 -0.19 -7.62 -17.13
N GLU A 36 0.15 -8.04 -18.35
CA GLU A 36 1.01 -9.18 -18.62
C GLU A 36 2.12 -9.25 -17.56
N VAL A 37 2.18 -10.37 -16.85
CA VAL A 37 3.30 -10.68 -15.98
C VAL A 37 4.48 -10.86 -16.92
N ASN A 38 5.45 -9.95 -16.87
CA ASN A 38 6.66 -10.12 -17.65
C ASN A 38 7.32 -11.43 -17.22
N GLU A 39 7.59 -12.33 -18.17
CA GLU A 39 8.38 -13.52 -17.93
C GLU A 39 9.75 -13.07 -17.40
N GLY A 40 9.99 -13.21 -16.09
CA GLY A 40 11.20 -12.70 -15.42
C GLY A 40 10.97 -11.64 -14.33
N ALA A 41 9.73 -11.36 -13.94
CA ALA A 41 9.41 -10.49 -12.80
C ALA A 41 8.53 -11.22 -11.78
N ASP A 42 8.83 -11.02 -10.51
CA ASP A 42 7.98 -11.45 -9.42
C ASP A 42 6.91 -10.39 -9.15
N ALA A 43 5.64 -10.79 -9.21
CA ALA A 43 4.52 -9.90 -8.98
C ALA A 43 3.95 -10.10 -7.58
N ILE A 44 3.87 -9.03 -6.80
CA ILE A 44 3.09 -8.99 -5.57
C ILE A 44 1.78 -8.26 -5.83
N ASN A 45 0.66 -8.86 -5.42
CA ASN A 45 -0.65 -8.26 -5.49
C ASN A 45 -1.25 -8.21 -4.09
N LEU A 46 -1.69 -7.02 -3.68
CA LEU A 46 -2.20 -6.77 -2.34
C LEU A 46 -3.59 -6.13 -2.38
N VAL A 47 -4.41 -6.47 -1.39
CA VAL A 47 -5.57 -5.67 -1.01
C VAL A 47 -5.28 -5.02 0.33
N THR A 48 -5.28 -3.70 0.40
CA THR A 48 -5.04 -2.94 1.64
C THR A 48 -6.35 -2.34 2.13
N TYR A 49 -6.53 -2.34 3.46
CA TYR A 49 -7.74 -1.90 4.12
C TYR A 49 -7.44 -0.73 5.04
N TRP A 50 -8.23 0.32 4.94
CA TRP A 50 -8.03 1.55 5.69
C TRP A 50 -9.34 2.05 6.28
N ARG A 51 -9.26 2.71 7.44
CA ARG A 51 -10.38 3.36 8.11
C ARG A 51 -10.11 4.84 8.22
N VAL A 52 -10.97 5.67 7.64
CA VAL A 52 -10.95 7.11 7.87
C VAL A 52 -11.33 7.39 9.33
N VAL A 53 -10.47 8.12 10.03
CA VAL A 53 -10.71 8.52 11.43
C VAL A 53 -10.94 10.04 11.58
N ALA A 54 -10.51 10.84 10.60
CA ALA A 54 -10.85 12.26 10.48
C ALA A 54 -11.06 12.64 9.00
N PRO A 55 -11.96 13.59 8.69
CA PRO A 55 -12.12 14.09 7.32
C PRO A 55 -10.86 14.87 6.89
N GLU A 56 -10.55 14.84 5.61
CA GLU A 56 -9.43 15.54 5.01
C GLU A 56 -9.88 16.18 3.68
N ASN A 57 -9.48 17.42 3.42
CA ASN A 57 -9.84 18.14 2.21
C ASN A 57 -8.68 18.24 1.22
N GLU A 58 -7.45 18.05 1.70
CA GLU A 58 -6.25 18.02 0.88
C GLU A 58 -6.11 16.65 0.19
N PRO A 59 -5.56 16.58 -1.03
CA PRO A 59 -5.41 15.32 -1.73
C PRO A 59 -4.49 14.37 -0.96
N ARG A 60 -4.82 13.08 -1.00
CA ARG A 60 -4.00 11.99 -0.46
C ARG A 60 -3.75 10.96 -1.55
N ARG A 61 -2.53 10.44 -1.59
CA ARG A 61 -2.16 9.36 -2.48
C ARG A 61 -1.53 8.23 -1.68
N PHE A 62 -2.02 7.03 -1.92
CA PHE A 62 -1.51 5.81 -1.31
C PHE A 62 -0.37 5.28 -2.17
N PHE A 63 0.72 4.87 -1.54
CA PHE A 63 1.83 4.25 -2.24
C PHE A 63 2.14 2.88 -1.64
N LEU A 64 2.56 1.98 -2.52
CA LEU A 64 3.31 0.79 -2.19
C LEU A 64 4.64 0.89 -2.93
N HIS A 65 5.77 0.79 -2.23
CA HIS A 65 7.11 0.82 -2.83
C HIS A 65 7.87 -0.46 -2.51
N ALA A 66 8.57 -1.01 -3.48
CA ALA A 66 9.57 -2.07 -3.30
C ALA A 66 10.96 -1.44 -3.19
N ILE A 67 11.65 -1.72 -2.09
CA ILE A 67 12.96 -1.14 -1.77
C ILE A 67 14.02 -2.24 -1.83
N ALA A 68 15.04 -2.04 -2.65
CA ALA A 68 16.19 -2.95 -2.74
C ALA A 68 17.14 -2.79 -1.54
N GLY A 69 18.07 -3.74 -1.40
CA GLY A 69 19.02 -3.76 -0.28
C GLY A 69 19.96 -2.55 -0.19
N ASP A 70 20.11 -1.78 -1.27
CA ASP A 70 20.85 -0.52 -1.30
C ASP A 70 20.00 0.72 -0.96
N GLY A 71 18.71 0.52 -0.67
CA GLY A 71 17.75 1.56 -0.31
C GLY A 71 17.05 2.22 -1.50
N GLN A 72 17.29 1.77 -2.74
CA GLN A 72 16.60 2.33 -3.91
C GLN A 72 15.18 1.78 -4.07
N ILE A 73 14.26 2.63 -4.52
CA ILE A 73 12.94 2.20 -4.98
C ILE A 73 13.11 1.55 -6.35
N VAL A 74 12.95 0.23 -6.41
CA VAL A 74 13.09 -0.55 -7.66
C VAL A 74 11.76 -0.78 -8.37
N ALA A 75 10.65 -0.68 -7.63
CA ALA A 75 9.31 -0.70 -8.20
C ALA A 75 8.30 0.03 -7.28
N GLN A 76 7.21 0.55 -7.85
CA GLN A 76 6.23 1.34 -7.10
C GLN A 76 4.83 1.24 -7.71
N ASP A 77 3.81 1.35 -6.86
CA ASP A 77 2.41 1.52 -7.25
C ASP A 77 1.77 2.63 -6.41
N ASP A 78 1.64 3.79 -7.05
CA ASP A 78 1.15 5.03 -6.48
C ASP A 78 -0.27 5.32 -7.01
N ARG A 79 -1.27 5.30 -6.13
CA ARG A 79 -2.68 5.43 -6.52
C ARG A 79 -3.39 6.50 -5.72
N ILE A 80 -4.24 7.27 -6.43
CA ILE A 80 -5.20 8.18 -5.79
C ILE A 80 -6.12 7.38 -4.87
N GLY A 81 -6.58 6.23 -5.34
CA GLY A 81 -7.55 5.43 -4.62
C GLY A 81 -8.90 6.13 -4.49
N ALA A 82 -9.33 6.35 -3.25
CA ALA A 82 -10.52 7.15 -2.93
C ALA A 82 -10.08 8.60 -2.65
N PRO A 83 -10.52 9.61 -3.42
CA PRO A 83 -10.12 11.01 -3.20
C PRO A 83 -10.50 11.49 -1.80
N ALA A 84 -9.53 12.08 -1.10
CA ALA A 84 -9.64 12.46 0.31
C ALA A 84 -10.77 13.44 0.61
N ASN A 85 -11.05 14.36 -0.31
CA ASN A 85 -12.10 15.36 -0.21
C ASN A 85 -13.54 14.79 -0.11
N TYR A 86 -13.70 13.47 -0.27
CA TYR A 86 -14.97 12.77 -0.06
C TYR A 86 -15.00 11.87 1.19
N TRP A 87 -13.90 11.79 1.94
CA TRP A 87 -13.79 10.92 3.10
C TRP A 87 -14.71 11.37 4.23
N GLN A 88 -15.46 10.41 4.77
CA GLN A 88 -16.23 10.56 5.99
C GLN A 88 -15.65 9.70 7.10
N ILE A 89 -15.75 10.17 8.34
CA ILE A 89 -15.32 9.40 9.52
C ILE A 89 -16.04 8.05 9.51
N GLY A 90 -15.28 6.97 9.62
CA GLY A 90 -15.80 5.61 9.59
C GLY A 90 -15.82 4.98 8.20
N ASP A 91 -15.52 5.72 7.13
CA ASP A 91 -15.38 5.15 5.79
C ASP A 91 -14.28 4.09 5.78
N THR A 92 -14.55 3.02 5.04
CA THR A 92 -13.54 2.00 4.74
C THR A 92 -13.05 2.17 3.32
N ILE A 93 -11.76 2.40 3.16
CA ILE A 93 -11.11 2.48 1.86
C ILE A 93 -10.42 1.13 1.62
N ILE A 94 -10.74 0.53 0.48
CA ILE A 94 -10.12 -0.71 0.02
C ILE A 94 -9.30 -0.35 -1.22
N GLN A 95 -7.99 -0.62 -1.18
CA GLN A 95 -7.09 -0.37 -2.31
C GLN A 95 -6.50 -1.68 -2.80
N ARG A 96 -6.37 -1.79 -4.12
CA ARG A 96 -5.62 -2.89 -4.75
C ARG A 96 -4.29 -2.33 -5.19
N HIS A 97 -3.21 -3.02 -4.86
CA HIS A 97 -1.88 -2.71 -5.34
C HIS A 97 -1.33 -3.88 -6.15
N SER A 98 -0.55 -3.58 -7.18
CA SER A 98 0.19 -4.57 -7.96
C SER A 98 1.54 -3.99 -8.34
N ILE A 99 2.62 -4.67 -7.93
CA ILE A 99 3.99 -4.30 -8.25
C ILE A 99 4.69 -5.51 -8.85
N GLN A 100 5.43 -5.27 -9.92
CA GLN A 100 6.34 -6.24 -10.52
C GLN A 100 7.77 -5.83 -10.18
N VAL A 101 8.52 -6.74 -9.55
CA VAL A 101 9.94 -6.56 -9.24
C VAL A 101 10.75 -7.45 -10.17
N ALA A 102 11.76 -6.88 -10.82
CA ALA A 102 12.60 -7.65 -11.73
C ALA A 102 13.44 -8.68 -10.94
N GLN A 103 13.57 -9.91 -11.44
CA GLN A 103 14.24 -11.00 -10.72
C GLN A 103 15.73 -10.72 -10.39
N ASN A 104 16.37 -9.77 -11.09
CA ASN A 104 17.76 -9.40 -10.88
C ASN A 104 17.98 -8.42 -9.71
N GLU A 105 16.92 -7.86 -9.11
CA GLU A 105 17.03 -6.92 -7.98
C GLU A 105 17.41 -7.61 -6.65
N GLY A 106 17.25 -8.94 -6.57
CA GLY A 106 17.44 -9.70 -5.33
C GLY A 106 16.32 -9.44 -4.32
N PRO A 107 16.53 -9.74 -3.02
CA PRO A 107 15.50 -9.52 -1.99
C PRO A 107 15.16 -8.04 -1.84
N VAL A 108 13.85 -7.75 -1.82
CA VAL A 108 13.30 -6.41 -1.58
C VAL A 108 12.45 -6.41 -0.33
N ILE A 109 12.28 -5.23 0.29
CA ILE A 109 11.26 -4.98 1.30
C ILE A 109 10.14 -4.14 0.70
N TYR A 110 8.92 -4.34 1.18
CA TYR A 110 7.77 -3.56 0.74
C TYR A 110 7.37 -2.56 1.82
N ILE A 111 7.22 -1.30 1.44
CA ILE A 111 6.75 -0.23 2.32
C ILE A 111 5.47 0.38 1.78
N LEU A 112 4.55 0.70 2.68
CA LEU A 112 3.23 1.25 2.38
C LEU A 112 3.03 2.56 3.14
N GLY A 113 2.45 3.55 2.50
CA GLY A 113 2.15 4.80 3.17
C GLY A 113 1.27 5.71 2.35
N ILE A 114 1.17 6.96 2.83
CA ILE A 114 0.33 7.99 2.25
C ILE A 114 1.15 9.26 2.14
N TYR A 115 0.97 10.00 1.05
CA TYR A 115 1.55 11.33 0.89
C TYR A 115 0.55 12.31 0.30
N ASP A 116 0.83 13.58 0.53
CA ASP A 116 0.21 14.69 -0.17
C ASP A 116 0.87 14.84 -1.55
N PRO A 117 0.13 14.66 -2.67
CA PRO A 117 0.71 14.67 -4.01
C PRO A 117 1.08 16.07 -4.52
N GLU A 118 0.63 17.15 -3.87
CA GLU A 118 0.98 18.52 -4.24
C GLU A 118 2.33 18.92 -3.65
N THR A 119 2.60 18.49 -2.42
CA THR A 119 3.84 18.82 -1.69
C THR A 119 4.88 17.72 -1.73
N GLY A 120 4.48 16.47 -1.99
CA GLY A 120 5.31 15.28 -1.85
C GLY A 120 5.54 14.85 -0.40
N GLN A 121 4.93 15.51 0.57
CA GLN A 121 5.11 15.21 1.98
C GLN A 121 4.40 13.92 2.37
N ARG A 122 5.14 12.96 2.93
CA ARG A 122 4.57 11.73 3.50
C ARG A 122 3.92 12.02 4.85
N LEU A 123 2.80 11.35 5.10
CA LEU A 123 2.09 11.43 6.37
C LEU A 123 2.87 10.65 7.42
N SER A 124 2.97 11.21 8.63
CA SER A 124 3.67 10.56 9.72
C SER A 124 2.75 9.64 10.52
N THR A 125 3.28 8.51 10.94
CA THR A 125 2.69 7.65 11.96
C THR A 125 2.88 8.28 13.35
N ARG A 126 2.24 7.71 14.38
CA ARG A 126 2.34 8.22 15.76
C ARG A 126 3.73 8.11 16.37
N ASP A 127 4.53 7.14 15.93
CA ASP A 127 5.92 6.95 16.32
C ASP A 127 6.91 7.74 15.44
N GLY A 128 6.41 8.52 14.47
CA GLY A 128 7.20 9.42 13.64
C GLY A 128 7.81 8.79 12.40
N ALA A 129 7.49 7.51 12.10
CA ALA A 129 7.76 6.94 10.78
C ALA A 129 6.85 7.59 9.73
N ASP A 130 7.11 7.33 8.45
CA ASP A 130 6.32 7.86 7.32
C ASP A 130 5.75 6.75 6.42
N HIS A 131 5.88 5.50 6.86
CA HIS A 131 5.41 4.29 6.21
C HIS A 131 5.29 3.15 7.21
N VAL A 132 4.61 2.08 6.78
CA VAL A 132 4.63 0.75 7.40
C VAL A 132 5.42 -0.19 6.49
N GLN A 133 6.32 -0.99 7.03
CA GLN A 133 6.95 -2.08 6.30
C GLN A 133 6.03 -3.32 6.37
N LEU A 134 5.75 -3.92 5.22
CA LEU A 134 4.88 -5.10 5.15
C LEU A 134 5.65 -6.38 5.52
N GLU A 135 4.97 -7.27 6.22
CA GLU A 135 5.48 -8.59 6.59
C GLU A 135 5.21 -9.63 5.50
N GLY A 136 6.06 -10.65 5.36
CA GLY A 136 5.77 -11.80 4.49
C GLY A 136 5.76 -11.54 2.98
N GLY A 137 6.28 -10.41 2.50
CA GLY A 137 6.38 -10.08 1.07
C GLY A 137 7.53 -10.80 0.35
N TYR A 138 7.72 -12.10 0.55
CA TYR A 138 8.71 -12.87 -0.21
C TYR A 138 8.06 -13.49 -1.44
N PRO A 139 8.35 -13.02 -2.66
CA PRO A 139 8.20 -13.86 -3.82
C PRO A 139 9.38 -14.84 -3.83
N GLY A 140 9.20 -16.02 -3.24
CA GLY A 140 10.27 -17.02 -3.23
C GLY A 140 10.16 -18.06 -2.12
N GLU A 141 9.13 -18.89 -2.17
CA GLU A 141 9.24 -20.32 -1.78
C GLU A 141 8.61 -21.19 -2.88
#